data_AF-A0A1E5VPJ1-F1
#
_entry.id   AF-A0A1E5VPJ1-F1
#
_cell.length_a   1.000
_cell.length_b   1.000
_cell.length_c   1.000
_cell.angle_alpha   90.00
_cell.angle_beta   90.00
_cell.angle_gamma   90.00
#
_symmetry.space_group_name_H-M   'P 1'
#
loop_
_entity.id
_entity.type
_entity.pdbx_description
1 polymer ?
#
loop_
_entity_poly.entity_id
_entity_poly.type
_entity_poly.pdbx_seq_one_letter_code
_entity_poly.pdbx_strand_id
1 'polypeptide(L)'
;MAPTQAKSGLFVGINKGHVVTKRELPLRPSDRKGKATKRVTFVRSLIREVAGFAPYEKRITELLKVGKDKRALKVAKRKLGTHKRAKKKREEMANVLRKMRCVTFSLPFYTVFTISFCFITLVYRVCSELDCCIMS
;
A
#
# COMPACT_ATOMS: atom_id res chain seq x y z
N MET A 1 10.05 -9.46 -16.96
CA MET A 1 10.97 -10.51 -17.45
C MET A 1 11.80 -9.84 -18.52
N ALA A 2 13.12 -9.75 -18.39
CA ALA A 2 13.95 -9.22 -19.48
C ALA A 2 13.82 -10.16 -20.70
N PRO A 3 13.84 -9.63 -21.94
CA PRO A 3 13.86 -10.48 -23.12
C PRO A 3 15.10 -11.38 -23.05
N THR A 4 14.91 -12.68 -23.28
CA THR A 4 16.03 -13.61 -23.25
C THR A 4 17.00 -13.26 -24.37
N GLN A 5 18.28 -13.09 -24.07
CA GLN A 5 19.29 -12.73 -25.05
C GLN A 5 19.35 -13.74 -26.21
N ALA A 6 19.65 -13.23 -27.41
CA ALA A 6 19.82 -14.05 -28.60
C ALA A 6 20.99 -15.03 -28.39
N LYS A 7 20.77 -16.29 -28.75
CA LYS A 7 21.81 -17.33 -28.65
C LYS A 7 22.82 -17.11 -29.77
N SER A 8 24.11 -17.24 -29.47
CA SER A 8 25.23 -16.93 -30.37
C SER A 8 25.72 -18.11 -31.21
N GLY A 9 25.06 -19.28 -31.16
CA GLY A 9 25.49 -20.47 -31.90
C GLY A 9 26.72 -21.17 -31.33
N LEU A 10 27.31 -20.65 -30.24
CA LEU A 10 28.48 -21.22 -29.59
C LEU A 10 28.11 -22.42 -28.72
N PHE A 11 29.01 -23.42 -28.64
CA PHE A 11 28.83 -24.63 -27.82
C PHE A 11 28.97 -24.36 -26.31
N VAL A 12 29.79 -23.37 -25.94
CA VAL A 12 30.08 -22.96 -24.55
C VAL A 12 29.90 -21.44 -24.38
N GLY A 13 29.55 -21.00 -23.17
CA GLY A 13 29.26 -19.59 -22.85
C GLY A 13 27.83 -19.32 -22.35
N ILE A 14 27.54 -18.07 -21.98
CA ILE A 14 26.26 -17.65 -21.38
C ILE A 14 25.12 -17.69 -22.42
N ASN A 15 25.40 -17.28 -23.66
CA ASN A 15 24.44 -17.26 -24.77
C ASN A 15 24.60 -18.45 -25.72
N LYS A 16 25.00 -19.60 -25.18
CA LYS A 16 25.25 -20.81 -25.96
C LYS A 16 23.98 -21.43 -26.56
N GLY A 17 24.19 -22.25 -27.57
CA GLY A 17 23.17 -23.05 -28.25
C GLY A 17 22.73 -22.48 -29.60
N HIS A 18 21.91 -23.25 -30.30
CA HIS A 18 21.46 -22.94 -31.65
C HIS A 18 20.69 -21.62 -31.70
N VAL A 19 20.99 -20.80 -32.71
CA VAL A 19 20.30 -19.54 -32.98
C VAL A 19 18.86 -19.87 -33.38
N VAL A 20 17.90 -19.62 -32.48
CA VAL A 20 16.48 -19.88 -32.70
C VAL A 20 15.72 -18.59 -32.41
N THR A 21 14.86 -18.18 -33.34
CA THR A 21 13.90 -17.10 -33.13
C THR A 21 12.83 -17.58 -32.13
N LYS A 22 12.85 -17.03 -30.92
CA LYS A 22 11.87 -17.39 -29.90
C LYS A 22 10.58 -16.61 -30.16
N ARG A 23 9.48 -17.33 -30.38
CA ARG A 23 8.13 -16.76 -30.46
C ARG A 23 7.61 -16.41 -29.06
N GLU A 24 7.08 -15.21 -28.86
CA GLU A 24 6.27 -14.93 -27.67
C GLU A 24 4.97 -15.73 -27.71
N LEU A 25 4.87 -16.73 -26.82
CA LEU A 25 3.65 -17.50 -26.63
C LEU A 25 2.71 -16.74 -25.67
N PRO A 26 1.39 -16.76 -25.92
CA PRO A 26 0.44 -16.23 -24.95
C PRO A 26 0.49 -17.05 -23.66
N LEU A 27 0.33 -16.37 -22.52
CA LEU A 27 0.36 -17.00 -21.21
C LEU A 27 -0.76 -18.04 -21.09
N ARG A 28 -0.40 -19.23 -20.64
CA ARG A 28 -1.37 -20.33 -20.47
C ARG A 28 -2.35 -19.99 -19.37
N PRO A 29 -3.62 -20.42 -19.47
CA PRO A 29 -4.59 -20.23 -18.40
C PRO A 29 -4.14 -20.80 -17.03
N SER A 30 -3.35 -21.88 -17.02
CA SER A 30 -2.75 -22.47 -15.81
C SER A 30 -1.90 -21.48 -15.01
N ASP A 31 -1.17 -20.62 -15.71
CA ASP A 31 -0.20 -19.69 -15.11
C ASP A 31 -0.91 -18.50 -14.44
N ARG A 32 -2.20 -18.32 -14.72
CA ARG A 32 -3.04 -17.27 -14.13
C ARG A 32 -3.54 -17.63 -12.72
N LYS A 33 -3.30 -18.86 -12.25
CA LYS A 33 -3.73 -19.33 -10.92
C LYS A 33 -3.06 -18.51 -9.82
N GLY A 34 -3.86 -17.95 -8.91
CA GLY A 34 -3.39 -17.16 -7.77
C GLY A 34 -3.49 -15.63 -7.94
N LYS A 35 -3.83 -15.14 -9.14
CA LYS A 35 -4.15 -13.72 -9.34
C LYS A 35 -5.47 -13.39 -8.65
N ALA A 36 -5.47 -12.36 -7.81
CA ALA A 36 -6.70 -11.88 -7.16
C ALA A 36 -7.55 -11.09 -8.17
N THR A 37 -8.83 -11.46 -8.30
CA THR A 37 -9.82 -10.71 -9.09
C THR A 37 -10.46 -9.62 -8.23
N LYS A 38 -11.11 -8.62 -8.86
CA LYS A 38 -11.76 -7.50 -8.15
C LYS A 38 -12.74 -7.98 -7.07
N ARG A 39 -13.56 -9.00 -7.40
CA ARG A 39 -14.50 -9.62 -6.45
C ARG A 39 -13.80 -10.26 -5.24
N VAL A 40 -12.73 -11.02 -5.45
CA VAL A 40 -12.01 -11.70 -4.35
C VAL A 40 -11.32 -10.69 -3.43
N THR A 41 -10.78 -9.60 -3.97
CA THR A 41 -10.20 -8.53 -3.14
C THR A 41 -11.25 -7.84 -2.28
N PHE A 42 -12.44 -7.56 -2.84
CA PHE A 42 -13.57 -6.97 -2.11
C PHE A 42 -14.08 -7.87 -0.98
N VAL A 43 -14.28 -9.17 -1.26
CA VAL A 43 -14.71 -10.12 -0.22
C VAL A 43 -13.66 -10.24 0.90
N ARG A 44 -12.36 -10.23 0.55
CA ARG A 44 -11.27 -10.27 1.54
C ARG A 44 -11.18 -9.01 2.40
N SER A 45 -11.54 -7.83 1.90
CA SER A 45 -11.60 -6.62 2.73
C SER A 45 -12.78 -6.69 3.71
N LEU A 46 -13.96 -7.10 3.25
CA LEU A 46 -15.15 -7.23 4.12
C LEU A 46 -14.91 -8.21 5.28
N ILE A 47 -14.34 -9.38 5.01
CA ILE A 47 -14.07 -10.38 6.06
C ILE A 47 -13.10 -9.84 7.12
N ARG A 48 -12.12 -9.01 6.73
CA ARG A 48 -11.16 -8.41 7.69
C ARG A 48 -11.80 -7.36 8.57
N GLU A 49 -12.79 -6.64 8.07
CA GLU A 49 -13.55 -5.67 8.84
C GLU A 49 -14.44 -6.37 9.88
N VAL A 50 -15.06 -7.50 9.52
CA VAL A 50 -15.95 -8.27 10.40
C VAL A 50 -15.17 -9.12 11.42
N ALA A 51 -14.18 -9.90 10.99
CA ALA A 51 -13.49 -10.87 11.84
C ALA A 51 -12.32 -10.27 12.65
N GLY A 52 -11.81 -9.10 12.23
CA GLY A 52 -10.68 -8.44 12.87
C GLY A 52 -9.33 -9.19 12.74
N PHE A 53 -8.38 -8.85 13.62
CA PHE A 53 -7.03 -9.42 13.61
C PHE A 53 -6.84 -10.55 14.62
N ALA A 54 -6.05 -11.55 14.21
CA ALA A 54 -5.63 -12.64 15.09
C ALA A 54 -4.62 -12.15 16.18
N PRO A 55 -4.50 -12.84 17.32
CA PRO A 55 -3.67 -12.38 18.45
C PRO A 55 -2.16 -12.33 18.14
N TYR A 56 -1.67 -13.10 17.16
CA TYR A 56 -0.28 -12.99 16.71
C TYR A 56 -0.07 -11.78 15.78
N GLU A 57 -1.08 -11.36 15.03
CA GLU A 57 -1.03 -10.19 14.15
C GLU A 57 -1.02 -8.90 15.00
N LYS A 58 -1.83 -8.87 16.07
CA LYS A 58 -1.81 -7.79 17.07
C LYS A 58 -0.42 -7.59 17.69
N ARG A 59 0.22 -8.67 18.16
CA ARG A 59 1.62 -8.64 18.65
C ARG A 59 2.64 -8.14 17.62
N ILE A 60 2.46 -8.45 16.34
CA ILE A 60 3.32 -7.92 15.27
C ILE A 60 3.10 -6.42 15.11
N THR A 61 1.84 -5.94 15.11
CA THR A 61 1.56 -4.51 15.02
C THR A 61 2.09 -3.71 16.22
N GLU A 62 2.03 -4.24 17.43
CA GLU A 62 2.63 -3.64 18.63
C GLU A 62 4.15 -3.48 18.48
N LEU A 63 4.84 -4.54 18.04
CA LEU A 63 6.28 -4.50 17.81
C LEU A 63 6.67 -3.52 16.69
N LEU A 64 5.83 -3.40 15.66
CA LEU A 64 6.02 -2.45 14.56
C LEU A 64 5.77 -0.99 14.98
N LYS A 65 4.86 -0.74 15.93
CA LYS A 65 4.66 0.60 16.51
C LYS A 65 5.90 1.10 17.25
N VAL A 66 6.59 0.20 17.96
CA VAL A 66 7.83 0.50 18.71
C VAL A 66 9.07 0.54 17.79
N GLY A 67 8.95 0.14 16.51
CA GLY A 67 10.09 0.11 15.57
C GLY A 67 11.01 -1.10 15.71
N LYS A 68 10.59 -2.17 16.41
CA LYS A 68 11.41 -3.39 16.62
C LYS A 68 11.20 -4.44 15.52
N ASP A 69 11.58 -4.10 14.29
CA ASP A 69 11.34 -4.92 13.09
C ASP A 69 12.00 -6.32 13.13
N LYS A 70 13.23 -6.41 13.64
CA LYS A 70 13.95 -7.69 13.76
C LYS A 70 13.23 -8.65 14.72
N ARG A 71 12.64 -8.11 15.80
CA ARG A 71 11.85 -8.88 16.77
C ARG A 71 10.50 -9.29 16.17
N ALA A 72 9.84 -8.39 15.44
CA ALA A 72 8.60 -8.70 14.70
C ALA A 72 8.81 -9.84 13.69
N LEU A 73 9.91 -9.83 12.92
CA LEU A 73 10.26 -10.90 12.00
C LEU A 73 10.52 -12.24 12.70
N LYS A 74 11.12 -12.23 13.90
CA LYS A 74 11.36 -13.45 14.69
C LYS A 74 10.04 -14.08 15.14
N VAL A 75 9.09 -13.26 15.61
CA VAL A 75 7.74 -13.70 15.99
C VAL A 75 6.98 -14.23 14.78
N ALA A 76 6.99 -13.50 13.67
CA ALA A 76 6.33 -13.93 12.43
C ALA A 76 6.91 -15.23 11.87
N LYS A 77 8.24 -15.39 11.89
CA LYS A 77 8.90 -16.65 11.47
C LYS A 77 8.52 -17.81 12.38
N ARG A 78 8.48 -17.62 13.71
CA ARG A 78 8.08 -18.68 14.66
C ARG A 78 6.63 -19.13 14.45
N LYS A 79 5.75 -18.26 13.93
CA LYS A 79 4.34 -18.58 13.67
C LYS A 79 4.07 -19.11 12.25
N LEU A 80 4.76 -18.60 11.23
CA LEU A 80 4.52 -18.91 9.81
C LEU A 80 5.54 -19.90 9.21
N GLY A 81 6.61 -20.19 9.95
CA GLY A 81 7.71 -21.09 9.57
C GLY A 81 8.77 -20.42 8.68
N THR A 82 8.37 -19.93 7.50
CA THR A 82 9.33 -19.46 6.48
C THR A 82 9.59 -17.96 6.51
N HIS A 83 10.81 -17.56 6.13
CA HIS A 83 11.19 -16.14 6.07
C HIS A 83 10.42 -15.36 4.99
N LYS A 84 10.13 -15.97 3.82
CA LYS A 84 9.38 -15.32 2.74
C LYS A 84 7.95 -14.98 3.18
N ARG A 85 7.27 -15.90 3.87
CA ARG A 85 5.93 -15.67 4.42
C ARG A 85 5.95 -14.62 5.54
N ALA A 86 6.98 -14.65 6.40
CA ALA A 86 7.15 -13.68 7.47
C ALA A 86 7.34 -12.24 6.94
N LYS A 87 8.16 -12.04 5.90
CA LYS A 87 8.33 -10.73 5.24
C LYS A 87 7.01 -10.24 4.65
N LYS A 88 6.28 -11.10 3.93
CA LYS A 88 4.96 -10.77 3.38
C LYS A 88 3.97 -10.33 4.46
N LYS A 89 3.95 -11.02 5.61
CA LYS A 89 3.07 -10.66 6.73
C LYS A 89 3.50 -9.38 7.45
N ARG A 90 4.80 -9.10 7.55
CA ARG A 90 5.31 -7.81 8.04
C ARG A 90 4.84 -6.65 7.15
N GLU A 91 4.98 -6.78 5.84
CA GLU A 91 4.54 -5.78 4.87
C GLU A 91 3.03 -5.53 4.95
N GLU A 92 2.25 -6.60 5.09
CA GLU A 92 0.80 -6.50 5.27
C GLU A 92 0.44 -5.70 6.54
N MET A 93 1.07 -6.02 7.68
CA MET A 93 0.82 -5.30 8.94
C MET A 93 1.32 -3.84 8.89
N ALA A 94 2.42 -3.58 8.19
CA ALA A 94 2.90 -2.22 7.96
C ALA A 94 1.93 -1.41 7.08
N ASN A 95 1.34 -2.02 6.06
CA ASN A 95 0.33 -1.39 5.21
C ASN A 95 -0.93 -1.05 6.02
N VAL A 96 -1.35 -1.92 6.93
CA VAL A 96 -2.47 -1.64 7.86
C VAL A 96 -2.18 -0.42 8.72
N LEU A 97 -0.99 -0.33 9.32
CA LEU A 97 -0.59 0.84 10.12
C LEU A 97 -0.56 2.14 9.28
N ARG A 98 -0.10 2.07 8.02
CA ARG A 98 -0.15 3.23 7.12
C ARG A 98 -1.59 3.66 6.82
N LYS A 99 -2.49 2.70 6.57
CA LYS A 99 -3.92 2.98 6.34
C LYS A 99 -4.58 3.60 7.58
N MET A 100 -4.24 3.12 8.78
CA MET A 100 -4.74 3.70 10.03
C MET A 100 -4.24 5.13 10.24
N ARG A 101 -2.94 5.40 9.99
CA ARG A 101 -2.35 6.75 10.14
C ARG A 101 -2.89 7.77 9.14
N CYS A 102 -3.20 7.38 7.90
CA CYS A 102 -3.71 8.33 6.91
C CYS A 102 -5.13 8.81 7.24
N VAL A 103 -5.99 7.91 7.74
CA VAL A 103 -7.38 8.25 8.11
C VAL A 103 -7.43 9.23 9.28
N THR A 104 -6.48 9.14 10.22
CA THR A 104 -6.43 10.05 11.39
C THR A 104 -5.95 11.46 11.04
N PHE A 105 -5.16 11.64 9.98
CA PHE A 105 -4.54 12.94 9.65
C PHE A 105 -5.35 13.76 8.64
N SER A 106 -6.23 13.14 7.84
CA SER A 106 -6.99 13.81 6.78
C SER A 106 -8.25 14.54 7.24
N LEU A 107 -8.67 14.40 8.50
CA LEU A 107 -9.97 14.92 8.97
C LEU A 107 -9.92 16.25 9.76
N PRO A 108 -8.82 16.65 10.45
CA PRO A 108 -8.81 17.95 11.13
C PRO A 108 -8.09 19.07 10.35
N PHE A 109 -7.17 18.77 9.42
CA PHE A 109 -6.33 19.85 8.84
C PHE A 109 -7.01 20.61 7.71
N TYR A 110 -7.72 19.94 6.79
CA TYR A 110 -8.42 20.62 5.68
C TYR A 110 -9.73 21.28 6.09
N THR A 111 -10.39 20.81 7.16
CA THR A 111 -11.61 21.42 7.71
C THR A 111 -11.29 22.64 8.57
N VAL A 112 -10.26 22.58 9.43
CA VAL A 112 -9.89 23.74 10.27
C VAL A 112 -9.30 24.87 9.41
N PHE A 113 -8.51 24.56 8.38
CA PHE A 113 -7.94 25.59 7.51
C PHE A 113 -8.99 26.26 6.62
N THR A 114 -9.98 25.53 6.10
CA THR A 114 -11.08 26.11 5.30
C THR A 114 -12.08 26.89 6.14
N ILE A 115 -12.42 26.43 7.35
CA ILE A 115 -13.33 27.15 8.26
C ILE A 115 -12.68 28.44 8.76
N SER A 116 -11.40 28.45 9.14
CA SER A 116 -10.71 29.70 9.53
C SER A 116 -10.53 30.68 8.37
N PHE A 117 -10.17 30.21 7.16
CA PHE A 117 -10.02 31.13 6.02
C PHE A 117 -11.35 31.75 5.59
N CYS A 118 -12.44 30.98 5.67
CA CYS A 118 -13.80 31.46 5.37
C CYS A 118 -14.32 32.43 6.44
N PHE A 119 -14.02 32.21 7.73
CA PHE A 119 -14.38 33.14 8.80
C PHE A 119 -13.63 34.47 8.68
N ILE A 120 -12.34 34.43 8.33
CA ILE A 120 -11.54 35.62 8.08
C ILE A 120 -12.08 36.39 6.87
N THR A 121 -12.39 35.73 5.74
CA THR A 121 -12.99 36.42 4.58
C THR A 121 -14.38 36.96 4.86
N LEU A 122 -15.20 36.28 5.68
CA LEU A 122 -16.53 36.77 6.07
C LEU A 122 -16.43 38.02 6.97
N VAL A 123 -15.50 38.05 7.92
CA VAL A 123 -15.27 39.22 8.77
C VAL A 123 -14.75 40.42 7.95
N TYR A 124 -13.82 40.19 7.02
CA TYR A 124 -13.35 41.27 6.14
C TYR A 124 -14.42 41.72 5.11
N ARG A 125 -15.31 40.83 4.67
CA ARG A 125 -16.42 41.18 3.75
C ARG A 125 -17.50 42.01 4.45
N VAL A 126 -17.84 41.70 5.71
CA VAL A 126 -18.84 42.46 6.48
C VAL A 126 -18.29 43.82 6.95
N CYS A 127 -16.99 43.95 7.27
CA CYS A 127 -16.42 45.26 7.59
C CYS A 127 -16.39 46.22 6.38
N SER A 128 -16.16 45.74 5.15
CA SER A 128 -16.13 46.61 3.97
C SER A 128 -17.49 47.18 3.52
N GLU A 129 -18.62 46.68 4.03
CA GLU A 129 -19.95 47.25 3.75
C GLU A 129 -20.39 48.32 4.77
N LEU A 130 -19.73 48.41 5.93
CA LEU A 130 -20.09 49.38 6.99
C LEU A 130 -19.26 50.68 6.94
N ASP A 131 -18.06 50.67 6.36
CA ASP A 131 -17.24 51.89 6.23
C ASP A 131 -17.66 52.81 5.07
N CYS A 132 -18.60 52.40 4.20
CA CYS A 132 -19.16 53.25 3.13
C CYS A 132 -20.37 54.11 3.56
N CYS A 133 -20.87 54.00 4.80
CA CYS A 133 -22.02 54.77 5.29
C CYS A 133 -21.67 56.00 6.17
N ILE A 134 -20.38 56.31 6.39
CA ILE A 134 -19.94 57.44 7.25
C ILE A 134 -19.35 58.62 6.43
N MET A 135 -19.47 58.60 5.10
CA MET A 135 -19.02 59.71 4.26
C MET A 135 -20.07 60.08 3.20
N SER A 136 -21.20 60.62 3.66
CA SER A 136 -22.19 61.36 2.86
C SER A 136 -22.83 62.43 3.73
#